data_AF-A0A2V3V5C8-F1
#
_entry.id   AF-A0A2V3V5C8-F1
#
_cell.length_a   1.000
_cell.length_b   1.000
_cell.length_c   1.000
_cell.angle_alpha   90.00
_cell.angle_beta   90.00
_cell.angle_gamma   90.00
#
_symmetry.space_group_name_H-M   'P 1'
#
loop_
_entity.id
_entity.type
_entity.pdbx_description
1 polymer ?
#
loop_
_entity_poly.entity_id
_entity_poly.type
_entity_poly.pdbx_seq_one_letter_code
_entity_poly.pdbx_strand_id
1 'polypeptide(L)'
;MTSEQIELARHALGLDGQRKRSYRNRYVTGPGGSDHPAWLAMVEAGDAKKRDGSTLPFGGDDIFWLTRQGAEKALRKGEKLCPEDFPS
;
A
#
# COMPACT_ATOMS: atom_id res chain seq x y z
N MET A 1 8.07 -7.54 5.34
CA MET A 1 7.38 -7.73 4.06
C MET A 1 8.08 -8.81 3.25
N THR A 2 7.31 -9.73 2.67
CA THR A 2 7.78 -10.69 1.68
C THR A 2 8.02 -10.01 0.32
N SER A 3 8.65 -10.70 -0.64
CA SER A 3 8.84 -10.15 -1.99
C SER A 3 7.52 -9.79 -2.67
N GLU A 4 6.48 -10.61 -2.49
CA GLU A 4 5.14 -10.35 -3.01
C GLU A 4 4.52 -9.09 -2.39
N GLN A 5 4.59 -8.95 -1.06
CA GLN A 5 4.13 -7.76 -0.36
C GLN A 5 4.87 -6.49 -0.80
N ILE A 6 6.18 -6.61 -1.09
CA ILE A 6 6.96 -5.50 -1.65
C ILE A 6 6.41 -5.09 -3.01
N GLU A 7 6.16 -6.03 -3.93
CA GLU A 7 5.62 -5.68 -5.25
C GLU A 7 4.20 -5.09 -5.18
N LEU A 8 3.35 -5.58 -4.27
CA LEU A 8 2.03 -4.98 -3.99
C LEU A 8 2.15 -3.55 -3.44
N ALA A 9 3.06 -3.33 -2.48
CA ALA A 9 3.32 -2.02 -1.91
C ALA A 9 3.86 -1.05 -2.98
N ARG A 10 4.78 -1.51 -3.84
CA ARG A 10 5.29 -0.74 -4.97
C ARG A 10 4.19 -0.37 -5.95
N HIS A 11 3.29 -1.30 -6.25
CA HIS A 11 2.10 -1.03 -7.05
C HIS A 11 1.27 0.10 -6.40
N ALA A 12 0.94 -0.01 -5.11
CA ALA A 12 0.15 0.99 -4.39
C ALA A 12 0.81 2.38 -4.35
N LEU A 13 2.15 2.44 -4.38
CA LEU A 13 2.94 3.67 -4.46
C LEU A 13 3.06 4.25 -5.89
N GLY A 14 2.72 3.45 -6.91
CA GLY A 14 2.92 3.80 -8.31
C GLY A 14 4.37 3.71 -8.78
N LEU A 15 5.19 2.87 -8.12
CA LEU A 15 6.59 2.64 -8.44
C LEU A 15 6.75 1.47 -9.42
N ASP A 16 6.69 1.78 -10.70
CA ASP A 16 6.77 0.83 -11.83
C ASP A 16 8.20 0.54 -12.32
N GLY A 17 9.22 1.14 -11.69
CA GLY A 17 10.62 1.05 -12.10
C GLY A 17 11.07 2.09 -13.12
N GLN A 18 10.15 2.84 -13.73
CA GLN A 18 10.47 4.04 -14.51
C GLN A 18 10.42 5.30 -13.63
N ARG A 19 9.43 5.37 -12.73
CA ARG A 19 9.28 6.46 -11.76
C ARG A 19 10.20 6.27 -10.56
N LYS A 20 10.91 7.34 -10.20
CA LYS A 20 11.76 7.39 -8.99
C LYS A 20 11.08 8.06 -7.79
N ARG A 21 9.81 8.45 -7.92
CA ARG A 21 9.05 9.05 -6.83
C ARG A 21 7.65 8.45 -6.80
N SER A 22 7.15 8.11 -5.61
CA SER A 22 5.74 7.74 -5.45
C SER A 22 4.84 8.92 -5.85
N TYR A 23 3.63 8.65 -6.30
CA TYR A 23 2.63 9.69 -6.62
C TYR A 23 1.21 9.34 -6.14
N ARG A 24 1.08 8.21 -5.47
CA ARG A 24 -0.14 7.70 -4.85
C ARG A 24 0.24 6.82 -3.67
N ASN A 25 -0.74 6.47 -2.84
CA ASN A 25 -0.61 5.48 -1.78
C ASN A 25 -1.98 4.88 -1.47
N ARG A 26 -2.59 4.19 -2.45
CA ARG A 26 -3.89 3.54 -2.27
C ARG A 26 -3.94 2.23 -3.05
N TYR A 27 -4.48 1.20 -2.41
CA TYR A 27 -4.81 -0.08 -3.00
C TYR A 27 -6.23 -0.49 -2.58
N VAL A 28 -7.01 -1.03 -3.51
CA VAL A 28 -8.40 -1.44 -3.24
C VAL A 28 -8.52 -2.92 -3.55
N THR A 29 -8.92 -3.71 -2.55
CA THR A 29 -9.18 -5.14 -2.70
C THR A 29 -10.04 -5.63 -1.53
N GLY A 30 -10.88 -6.63 -1.76
CA GLY A 30 -11.75 -7.22 -0.74
C GLY A 30 -11.47 -8.70 -0.48
N PRO A 31 -12.21 -9.34 0.44
CA PRO A 31 -12.01 -10.75 0.82
C PRO A 31 -12.02 -11.78 -0.33
N GLY A 32 -12.58 -11.42 -1.49
CA GLY A 32 -12.56 -12.26 -2.69
C GLY A 32 -11.31 -12.10 -3.57
N GLY A 33 -10.45 -11.12 -3.29
CA GLY A 33 -9.21 -10.85 -4.03
C GLY A 33 -8.02 -11.64 -3.49
N SER A 34 -7.14 -12.10 -4.39
CA SER A 34 -5.92 -12.84 -4.03
C SER A 34 -4.97 -12.04 -3.13
N ASP A 35 -4.97 -10.72 -3.27
CA ASP A 35 -4.00 -9.84 -2.61
C ASP A 35 -4.46 -9.41 -1.20
N HIS A 36 -5.74 -9.62 -0.88
CA HIS A 36 -6.34 -9.17 0.38
C HIS A 36 -5.67 -9.75 1.62
N PRO A 37 -5.36 -11.07 1.69
CA PRO A 37 -4.61 -11.63 2.82
C PRO A 37 -3.22 -11.00 3.00
N ALA A 38 -2.52 -10.70 1.90
CA ALA A 38 -1.20 -10.09 1.96
C ALA A 38 -1.26 -8.66 2.53
N TRP A 39 -2.29 -7.89 2.17
CA TRP A 39 -2.54 -6.56 2.73
C TRP A 39 -2.95 -6.61 4.20
N LEU A 40 -3.80 -7.55 4.61
CA LEU A 40 -4.12 -7.74 6.03
C LEU A 40 -2.88 -8.06 6.86
N ALA A 41 -2.00 -8.94 6.37
CA ALA A 41 -0.74 -9.25 7.04
C ALA A 41 0.19 -8.03 7.16
N MET A 42 0.22 -7.14 6.15
CA MET A 42 0.95 -5.87 6.25
C MET A 42 0.34 -4.91 7.27
N VAL A 43 -0.98 -4.90 7.43
CA VAL A 43 -1.67 -4.11 8.47
C VAL A 43 -1.31 -4.64 9.87
N GLU A 44 -1.36 -5.95 10.06
CA GLU A 44 -0.98 -6.60 11.33
C GLU A 44 0.48 -6.31 11.70
N ALA A 45 1.38 -6.27 10.72
CA ALA A 45 2.79 -5.95 10.91
C ALA A 45 3.08 -4.44 11.09
N GLY A 46 2.08 -3.56 11.02
CA GLY A 46 2.24 -2.09 11.11
C GLY A 46 2.76 -1.40 9.84
N ASP A 47 2.90 -2.14 8.74
CA ASP A 47 3.39 -1.63 7.45
C ASP A 47 2.28 -0.95 6.62
N ALA A 48 1.01 -1.22 6.93
CA ALA A 48 -0.14 -0.62 6.25
C ALA A 48 -1.27 -0.24 7.23
N LYS A 49 -2.22 0.55 6.73
CA LYS A 49 -3.50 0.84 7.35
C LYS A 49 -4.63 0.37 6.44
N LYS A 50 -5.77 0.05 7.04
CA LYS A 50 -7.00 -0.37 6.36
C LYS A 50 -8.12 0.61 6.69
N ARG A 51 -8.93 0.94 5.69
CA ARG A 51 -10.31 1.40 5.87
C ARG A 51 -11.24 0.28 5.43
N ASP A 52 -12.14 -0.09 6.33
CA ASP A 52 -13.07 -1.19 6.08
C ASP A 52 -14.13 -0.81 5.04
N GLY A 53 -14.24 -1.60 3.97
CA GLY A 53 -15.20 -1.37 2.88
C GLY A 53 -16.66 -1.52 3.31
N SER A 54 -16.94 -2.32 4.35
CA SER A 54 -18.28 -2.51 4.90
C SER A 54 -18.85 -1.25 5.58
N THR A 55 -18.01 -0.28 5.91
CA THR A 55 -18.44 0.99 6.51
C THR A 55 -18.99 2.00 5.49
N LEU A 56 -18.95 1.67 4.19
CA LEU A 56 -19.47 2.52 3.13
C LEU A 56 -21.00 2.34 2.95
N PRO A 57 -21.76 3.41 2.62
CA PRO A 57 -23.23 3.36 2.52
C PRO A 57 -23.79 2.31 1.55
N PHE A 58 -23.00 1.86 0.57
CA PHE A 58 -23.40 0.88 -0.44
C PHE A 58 -22.50 -0.37 -0.43
N GLY A 59 -21.75 -0.59 0.65
CA GLY A 59 -20.66 -1.58 0.70
C GLY A 59 -19.47 -1.19 -0.17
N GLY A 60 -18.52 -2.12 -0.30
CA GLY A 60 -17.31 -1.95 -1.12
C GLY A 60 -16.15 -2.80 -0.62
N ASP A 61 -15.06 -2.75 -1.37
CA ASP A 61 -13.80 -3.39 -1.00
C ASP A 61 -13.03 -2.55 0.04
N ASP A 62 -12.17 -3.22 0.79
CA ASP A 62 -11.27 -2.56 1.71
C ASP A 62 -10.30 -1.65 0.94
N ILE A 63 -9.98 -0.50 1.55
CA ILE A 63 -8.94 0.39 1.03
C ILE A 63 -7.74 0.31 1.95
N PHE A 64 -6.58 0.05 1.37
CA PHE A 64 -5.32 0.00 2.06
C PHE A 64 -4.39 1.13 1.61
N TRP A 65 -3.56 1.59 2.54
CA TRP A 65 -2.45 2.49 2.25
C TRP A 65 -1.28 2.20 3.19
N LEU A 66 -0.06 2.39 2.71
CA LEU A 66 1.14 2.12 3.48
C LEU A 66 1.34 3.17 4.57
N THR A 67 1.87 2.75 5.71
CA THR A 67 2.51 3.66 6.65
C THR A 67 3.82 4.16 6.07
N ARG A 68 4.43 5.18 6.69
CA ARG A 68 5.77 5.63 6.28
C ARG A 68 6.78 4.47 6.30
N GLN A 69 6.76 3.69 7.38
CA GLN A 69 7.63 2.52 7.55
C GLN A 69 7.44 1.49 6.42
N GLY A 70 6.19 1.11 6.10
CA GLY A 70 5.92 0.15 5.03
C GLY A 70 6.31 0.70 3.65
N ALA A 71 6.06 1.99 3.41
CA ALA A 71 6.44 2.65 2.17
C ALA A 71 7.96 2.70 1.96
N GLU A 72 8.73 2.99 3.01
CA GLU A 72 10.19 3.00 2.96
C GLU A 72 10.78 1.61 2.69
N LYS A 73 10.18 0.55 3.25
CA LYS A 73 10.57 -0.85 2.95
C LYS A 73 10.38 -1.25 1.48
N ALA A 74 9.47 -0.60 0.76
CA ALA A 74 9.16 -0.89 -0.63
C ALA A 74 10.05 -0.14 -1.65
N LEU A 75 10.83 0.85 -1.19
CA LEU A 75 11.71 1.64 -2.05
C LEU A 75 12.90 0.83 -2.54
N ARG A 76 13.22 0.99 -3.83
CA ARG A 76 14.51 0.59 -4.40
C ARG A 76 15.49 1.77 -4.37
N LYS A 77 16.78 1.47 -4.55
CA LYS A 77 17.86 2.45 -4.52
C LYS A 77 17.58 3.62 -5.47
N GLY A 78 17.55 4.84 -4.91
CA GLY A 78 17.34 6.09 -5.66
C GLY A 78 15.87 6.48 -5.85
N GLU A 79 14.92 5.67 -5.39
CA GLU A 79 13.52 6.05 -5.29
C GLU A 79 13.25 6.87 -4.01
N LYS A 80 12.19 7.68 -4.03
CA LYS A 80 11.79 8.55 -2.91
C LYS A 80 10.27 8.55 -2.73
N LEU A 81 9.80 8.80 -1.51
CA LEU A 81 8.39 9.05 -1.26
C LEU A 81 8.01 10.49 -1.65
N CYS A 82 6.75 10.67 -2.06
CA CYS A 82 6.16 12.00 -2.22
C CYS A 82 6.00 12.64 -0.84
N PRO A 83 6.54 13.85 -0.60
CA PRO A 83 6.41 14.52 0.69
C PRO A 83 4.97 14.98 0.97
N GLU A 84 4.13 15.13 -0.06
CA GLU A 84 2.71 15.45 0.12
C GLU A 84 1.94 14.29 0.74
N ASP A 85 2.21 13.06 0.29
CA ASP A 85 1.59 11.84 0.83
C ASP A 85 2.29 11.35 2.11
N PHE A 86 3.57 11.66 2.27
CA PHE A 86 4.44 11.22 3.38
C PHE A 86 5.23 12.40 3.96
N PRO A 87 4.57 13.31 4.69
CA PRO A 87 5.25 14.43 5.34
C PRO A 87 6.33 13.92 6.31
N SER A 88 7.41 14.67 6.40
CA SER A 88 8.57 14.43 7.28
C SER A 88 8.25 14.74 8.73
#